data_AF-A0A9Q7THP4-F1
#
_entry.id   AF-A0A9Q7THP4-F1
#
_cell.length_a   1.000
_cell.length_b   1.000
_cell.length_c   1.000
_cell.angle_alpha   90.00
_cell.angle_beta   90.00
_cell.angle_gamma   90.00
#
_symmetry.space_group_name_H-M   'P 1'
#
loop_
_entity.id
_entity.type
_entity.pdbx_description
1 polymer ?
#
loop_
_entity_poly.entity_id
_entity_poly.type
_entity_poly.pdbx_seq_one_letter_code
_entity_poly.pdbx_strand_id
1 'polypeptide(L)'
;MTSQYKPTREEATTSSTSSYLSSSSPRSKSSDSSEKARGGDPSKPEDFILVMSHKTPSKFTDPCAHAAKLSMKCLDDHAYDRSKCGDIFNQYRECKKAWINQRRQDRLNNRPGAFD
;
A
#
# COMPACT_ATOMS: atom_id res chain seq x y z
N MET A 1 -53.55 -15.60 18.14
CA MET A 1 -53.59 -15.63 16.67
C MET A 1 -52.15 -15.60 16.17
N THR A 2 -51.54 -16.76 15.94
CA THR A 2 -50.18 -16.87 15.39
C THR A 2 -50.27 -17.63 14.09
N SER A 3 -50.04 -16.94 12.97
CA SER A 3 -50.05 -17.57 11.64
C SER A 3 -48.69 -18.21 11.38
N GLN A 4 -48.64 -19.54 11.25
CA GLN A 4 -47.44 -20.28 10.91
C GLN A 4 -47.11 -20.04 9.43
N TYR A 5 -45.98 -19.41 9.13
CA TYR A 5 -45.47 -19.26 7.77
C TYR A 5 -45.00 -20.63 7.26
N LYS A 6 -45.50 -21.07 6.10
CA LYS A 6 -45.14 -22.35 5.45
C LYS A 6 -44.43 -22.05 4.12
N PRO A 7 -43.09 -22.13 4.07
CA PRO A 7 -42.33 -21.85 2.85
C PRO A 7 -42.58 -22.91 1.78
N THR A 8 -42.63 -22.48 0.52
CA THR A 8 -42.88 -23.32 -0.67
C THR A 8 -41.61 -24.04 -1.11
N ARG A 9 -41.79 -25.15 -1.84
CA ARG A 9 -40.74 -26.12 -2.23
C ARG A 9 -39.60 -25.55 -3.09
N GLU A 10 -39.70 -24.30 -3.54
CA GLU A 10 -38.73 -23.67 -4.45
C GLU A 10 -37.56 -22.96 -3.73
N GLU A 11 -37.61 -22.77 -2.41
CA GLU A 11 -36.48 -22.21 -1.64
C GLU A 11 -35.40 -23.25 -1.26
N ALA A 12 -35.58 -24.53 -1.61
CA ALA A 12 -34.72 -25.61 -1.12
C ALA A 12 -33.47 -25.90 -1.97
N THR A 13 -33.22 -25.20 -3.09
CA THR A 13 -32.13 -25.56 -4.01
C THR A 13 -31.35 -24.36 -4.56
N THR A 14 -30.66 -23.59 -3.71
CA THR A 14 -29.38 -22.94 -4.05
C THR A 14 -28.52 -22.66 -2.81
N SER A 15 -28.53 -23.54 -1.81
CA SER A 15 -27.38 -23.66 -0.91
C SER A 15 -26.30 -24.45 -1.65
N SER A 16 -25.43 -23.76 -2.38
CA SER A 16 -24.29 -24.38 -3.05
C SER A 16 -23.07 -23.49 -2.91
N THR A 17 -22.35 -23.74 -1.81
CA THR A 17 -20.89 -23.77 -1.73
C THR A 17 -20.17 -22.71 -2.55
N SER A 18 -20.00 -21.55 -1.93
CA SER A 18 -19.04 -20.55 -2.38
C SER A 18 -17.63 -21.14 -2.33
N SER A 19 -17.15 -21.64 -3.47
CA SER A 19 -15.76 -22.04 -3.68
C SER A 19 -15.03 -20.85 -4.30
N TYR A 20 -14.64 -19.90 -3.44
CA TYR A 20 -13.66 -18.87 -3.78
C TYR A 20 -12.33 -19.60 -4.02
N LEU A 21 -12.12 -20.04 -5.25
CA LEU A 21 -10.87 -20.64 -5.67
C LEU A 21 -9.79 -19.56 -5.63
N SER A 22 -9.00 -19.66 -4.56
CA SER A 22 -7.73 -19.00 -4.38
C SER A 22 -6.73 -19.59 -5.37
N SER A 23 -6.33 -18.80 -6.37
CA SER A 23 -5.14 -19.10 -7.17
C SER A 23 -4.06 -18.08 -6.82
N SER A 24 -3.27 -18.45 -5.82
CA SER A 24 -2.06 -17.78 -5.38
C SER A 24 -0.87 -18.11 -6.29
N SER A 25 -0.42 -17.11 -7.07
CA SER A 25 0.99 -16.73 -7.39
C SER A 25 1.93 -17.74 -8.08
N PRO A 26 3.00 -17.30 -8.81
CA PRO A 26 3.79 -16.09 -8.58
C PRO A 26 4.11 -15.22 -9.81
N ARG A 27 4.02 -13.90 -9.63
CA ARG A 27 4.75 -12.93 -10.45
C ARG A 27 6.24 -13.04 -10.09
N SER A 28 7.01 -13.64 -10.98
CA SER A 28 8.47 -13.67 -10.87
C SER A 28 9.04 -12.25 -10.81
N LYS A 29 9.74 -11.99 -9.70
CA LYS A 29 10.78 -10.97 -9.59
C LYS A 29 11.94 -11.31 -10.51
N SER A 30 12.54 -10.27 -11.09
CA SER A 30 13.98 -9.98 -11.20
C SER A 30 14.28 -9.39 -12.59
N SER A 31 14.62 -8.10 -12.65
CA SER A 31 15.98 -7.58 -12.94
C SER A 31 16.29 -7.68 -14.44
N ASP A 32 16.73 -6.68 -15.16
CA ASP A 32 17.62 -5.58 -14.85
C ASP A 32 17.56 -4.67 -16.10
N SER A 33 17.49 -3.36 -15.91
CA SER A 33 17.94 -2.39 -16.92
C SER A 33 18.25 -1.09 -16.19
N SER A 34 19.37 -1.15 -15.47
CA SER A 34 20.48 -0.21 -15.59
C SER A 34 20.14 1.28 -15.71
N GLU A 35 20.42 1.96 -14.60
CA GLU A 35 21.23 3.18 -14.51
C GLU A 35 20.80 4.43 -15.29
N LYS A 36 20.29 5.42 -14.54
CA LYS A 36 21.05 6.63 -14.11
C LYS A 36 20.25 7.93 -14.24
N ALA A 37 19.70 8.40 -13.12
CA ALA A 37 19.63 9.82 -12.81
C ALA A 37 19.51 10.05 -11.29
N ARG A 38 20.68 10.16 -10.64
CA ARG A 38 20.95 10.85 -9.35
C ARG A 38 19.74 11.15 -8.45
N GLY A 39 19.52 10.28 -7.47
CA GLY A 39 18.55 10.46 -6.38
C GLY A 39 18.06 9.08 -5.96
N GLY A 40 18.18 8.74 -4.67
CA GLY A 40 18.01 7.37 -4.16
C GLY A 40 16.70 6.67 -4.58
N ASP A 41 16.70 5.34 -4.48
CA ASP A 41 15.57 4.47 -4.83
C ASP A 41 14.24 5.05 -4.28
N PRO A 42 13.33 5.54 -5.13
CA PRO A 42 12.09 6.20 -4.69
C PRO A 42 11.10 5.25 -4.01
N SER A 43 11.36 3.95 -4.08
CA SER A 43 10.60 2.88 -3.45
C SER A 43 10.87 2.75 -1.95
N LYS A 44 12.01 3.24 -1.45
CA LYS A 44 12.37 3.13 -0.04
C LYS A 44 11.88 4.35 0.74
N PRO A 45 11.08 4.17 1.81
CA PRO A 45 10.75 5.27 2.70
C PRO A 45 11.98 5.74 3.46
N GLU A 46 12.05 7.04 3.74
CA GLU A 46 13.05 7.62 4.65
C GLU A 46 12.87 7.07 6.08
N ASP A 47 13.95 7.02 6.85
CA ASP A 47 13.92 6.48 8.21
C ASP A 47 12.94 7.25 9.09
N PHE A 48 12.00 6.50 9.70
CA PHE A 48 10.92 7.05 10.50
C PHE A 48 11.37 8.02 11.60
N ILE A 49 12.49 7.68 12.27
CA ILE A 49 13.04 8.50 13.35
C ILE A 49 13.49 9.86 12.82
N LEU A 50 14.18 9.90 11.68
CA LEU A 50 14.62 11.16 11.07
C LEU A 50 13.43 12.00 10.60
N VAL A 51 12.45 11.35 9.98
CA VAL A 51 11.25 12.04 9.47
C VAL A 51 10.42 12.64 10.61
N MET A 52 10.32 11.96 11.75
CA MET A 52 9.50 12.40 12.88
C MET A 52 10.23 13.29 13.88
N SER A 53 11.55 13.11 14.09
CA SER A 53 12.34 13.88 15.06
C SER A 53 12.34 15.39 14.78
N HIS A 54 12.24 15.79 13.51
CA HIS A 54 12.18 17.20 13.13
C HIS A 54 10.77 17.81 13.19
N LYS A 55 9.76 17.09 13.70
CA LYS A 55 8.35 17.49 13.56
C LYS A 55 7.59 17.42 14.87
N THR A 56 6.67 18.35 15.04
CA THR A 56 5.75 18.38 16.17
C THR A 56 4.80 17.18 16.09
N PRO A 57 4.54 16.45 17.19
CA PRO A 57 3.76 15.20 17.21
C PRO A 57 2.30 15.33 16.76
N SER A 58 1.82 16.55 16.50
CA SER A 58 0.47 16.84 15.98
C SER A 58 0.37 16.96 14.45
N LYS A 59 1.49 16.99 13.70
CA LYS A 59 1.47 17.23 12.24
C LYS A 59 1.52 15.93 11.45
N PHE A 60 0.56 15.74 10.54
CA PHE A 60 0.59 14.65 9.56
C PHE A 60 1.83 14.80 8.68
N THR A 61 2.65 13.76 8.65
CA THR A 61 3.87 13.73 7.86
C THR A 61 3.83 12.55 6.91
N ASP A 62 4.04 12.85 5.63
CA ASP A 62 4.22 11.83 4.62
C ASP A 62 5.69 11.37 4.58
N PRO A 63 6.01 10.17 5.08
CA PRO A 63 7.37 9.61 4.98
C PRO A 63 7.75 9.25 3.54
N CYS A 64 6.77 9.29 2.63
CA CYS A 64 6.93 9.02 1.21
C CYS A 64 6.93 10.28 0.34
N ALA A 65 7.23 11.45 0.93
CA ALA A 65 7.19 12.73 0.22
C ALA A 65 8.06 12.74 -1.05
N HIS A 66 9.17 11.99 -1.08
CA HIS A 66 10.01 11.86 -2.27
C HIS A 66 9.29 11.16 -3.44
N ALA A 67 8.68 9.99 -3.20
CA ALA A 67 7.92 9.28 -4.22
C ALA A 67 6.68 10.07 -4.66
N ALA A 68 6.02 10.79 -3.75
CA ALA A 68 4.91 11.67 -4.08
C ALA A 68 5.35 12.78 -5.06
N LYS A 69 6.47 13.45 -4.79
CA LYS A 69 7.03 14.46 -5.70
C LYS A 69 7.39 13.87 -7.06
N LEU A 70 7.93 12.66 -7.11
CA LEU A 70 8.22 11.99 -8.38
C LEU A 70 6.96 11.64 -9.16
N SER A 71 5.90 11.22 -8.49
CA SER A 71 4.63 10.93 -9.15
C SER A 71 4.03 12.18 -9.78
N MET A 72 4.18 13.34 -9.14
CA MET A 72 3.76 14.63 -9.70
C MET A 72 4.63 15.04 -10.89
N LYS A 73 5.96 14.92 -10.78
CA LYS A 73 6.87 15.21 -11.91
C LYS A 73 6.55 14.37 -13.14
N CYS A 74 6.31 13.08 -12.96
CA CYS A 74 5.94 12.19 -14.05
C CYS A 74 4.63 12.64 -14.75
N LEU A 75 3.65 13.11 -13.97
CA LEU A 75 2.42 13.68 -14.53
C LEU A 75 2.71 14.96 -15.31
N ASP A 76 3.52 15.86 -14.76
CA ASP A 76 3.88 17.13 -15.42
C ASP A 76 4.59 16.87 -16.78
N ASP A 77 5.47 15.87 -16.85
CA ASP A 77 6.23 15.50 -18.06
C ASP A 77 5.38 14.79 -19.12
N HIS A 78 4.26 14.16 -18.72
CA HIS A 78 3.41 13.35 -19.60
C HIS A 78 2.01 13.92 -19.78
N ALA A 79 1.83 15.23 -19.60
CA ALA A 79 0.55 15.92 -19.74
C ALA A 79 -0.58 15.29 -18.89
N TYR A 80 -0.24 14.89 -17.66
CA TYR A 80 -1.11 14.26 -16.66
C TYR A 80 -1.67 12.89 -17.05
N ASP A 81 -1.00 12.20 -17.99
CA ASP A 81 -1.35 10.83 -18.37
C ASP A 81 -0.90 9.82 -17.29
N ARG A 82 -1.87 9.36 -16.50
CA ARG A 82 -1.65 8.40 -15.40
C ARG A 82 -1.19 7.02 -15.89
N SER A 83 -1.48 6.66 -17.13
CA SER A 83 -1.15 5.34 -17.67
C SER A 83 0.37 5.12 -17.76
N LYS A 84 1.12 6.19 -18.06
CA LYS A 84 2.58 6.18 -18.19
C LYS A 84 3.31 6.19 -16.84
N CYS A 85 2.66 6.70 -15.79
CA CYS A 85 3.24 6.86 -14.46
C CYS A 85 2.91 5.72 -13.48
N GLY A 86 2.38 4.60 -13.97
CA GLY A 86 1.93 3.48 -13.15
C GLY A 86 2.99 2.95 -12.18
N ASP A 87 4.24 2.85 -12.63
CA ASP A 87 5.34 2.35 -11.81
C ASP A 87 5.70 3.30 -10.67
N ILE A 88 5.69 4.62 -10.91
CA ILE A 88 5.94 5.63 -9.87
C ILE A 88 4.84 5.61 -8.80
N PHE A 89 3.58 5.40 -9.21
CA PHE A 89 2.49 5.22 -8.25
C PHE A 89 2.63 3.92 -7.44
N ASN A 90 3.12 2.84 -8.06
CA ASN A 90 3.41 1.60 -7.36
C ASN A 90 4.51 1.81 -6.31
N GLN A 91 5.57 2.54 -6.64
CA GLN A 91 6.63 2.90 -5.69
C GLN A 91 6.07 3.66 -4.48
N TYR A 92 5.20 4.66 -4.69
CA TYR A 92 4.53 5.38 -3.60
C TYR A 92 3.68 4.45 -2.71
N ARG A 93 2.94 3.51 -3.30
CA ARG A 93 2.14 2.52 -2.56
C ARG A 93 3.02 1.57 -1.74
N GLU A 94 4.10 1.06 -2.33
CA GLU A 94 5.03 0.16 -1.66
C GLU A 94 5.75 0.85 -0.50
N CYS A 95 6.20 2.09 -0.70
CA CYS A 95 6.78 2.93 0.33
C CYS A 95 5.81 3.14 1.51
N LYS A 96 4.53 3.42 1.25
CA LYS A 96 3.51 3.55 2.31
C LYS A 96 3.26 2.23 3.05
N LYS A 97 3.24 1.10 2.33
CA LYS A 97 3.12 -0.24 2.94
C LYS A 97 4.32 -0.56 3.83
N ALA A 98 5.53 -0.34 3.33
CA ALA A 98 6.78 -0.55 4.06
C ALA A 98 6.80 0.28 5.34
N TRP A 99 6.39 1.54 5.28
CA TRP A 99 6.29 2.40 6.45
C TRP A 99 5.32 1.88 7.52
N ILE A 100 4.10 1.48 7.12
CA ILE A 100 3.11 0.93 8.07
C ILE A 100 3.65 -0.35 8.70
N ASN A 101 4.31 -1.20 7.92
CA ASN A 101 4.90 -2.45 8.40
C ASN A 101 6.05 -2.17 9.38
N GLN A 102 6.94 -1.25 9.06
CA GLN A 102 8.02 -0.82 9.95
C GLN A 102 7.45 -0.26 11.26
N ARG A 103 6.44 0.61 11.20
CA ARG A 103 5.80 1.14 12.41
C ARG A 103 5.09 0.06 13.23
N ARG A 104 4.56 -0.98 12.60
CA ARG A 104 3.99 -2.14 13.31
C ARG A 104 5.09 -2.96 13.99
N GLN A 105 6.20 -3.20 13.29
CA GLN A 105 7.36 -3.93 13.81
C GLN A 105 8.04 -3.16 14.94
N ASP A 106 8.19 -1.85 14.82
CA ASP A 106 8.76 -0.98 15.86
C ASP A 106 7.95 -1.03 17.17
N ARG A 107 6.62 -1.15 17.08
CA ARG A 107 5.74 -1.36 18.24
C ARG A 107 5.89 -2.75 18.86
N LEU A 108 6.08 -3.79 18.05
CA LEU A 108 6.28 -5.16 18.55
C LEU A 108 7.66 -5.33 19.19
N ASN A 109 8.68 -4.68 18.63
CA ASN A 109 10.07 -4.83 19.01
C ASN A 109 10.53 -3.78 20.04
N ASN A 110 9.62 -2.93 20.54
CA ASN A 110 9.93 -1.82 21.45
C ASN A 110 11.16 -1.00 20.99
N ARG A 111 11.17 -0.59 19.72
CA ARG A 111 12.32 0.14 19.16
C ARG A 111 12.48 1.50 19.89
N PRO A 112 13.65 1.80 20.49
CA PRO A 112 13.87 3.07 21.17
C PRO A 112 13.75 4.24 20.18
N GLY A 113 13.07 5.32 20.58
CA GLY A 113 12.88 6.54 19.78
C GLY A 113 11.82 6.45 18.66
N ALA A 114 11.09 5.34 18.54
CA ALA A 114 9.97 5.23 17.59
C ALA A 114 8.61 5.70 18.16
N PHE A 115 8.54 5.93 19.47
CA PHE A 115 7.31 6.31 20.18
C PHE A 115 7.52 7.40 21.25
N ASP A 116 8.75 7.91 21.35
CA ASP A 116 9.10 9.08 22.18
C ASP A 116 8.91 10.35 21.34
#